data_AF-A0A0C3RZ34-F1
#
_entry.id   AF-A0A0C3RZ34-F1
#
_cell.length_a   1.000
_cell.length_b   1.000
_cell.length_c   1.000
_cell.angle_alpha   90.00
_cell.angle_beta   90.00
_cell.angle_gamma   90.00
#
_symmetry.space_group_name_H-M   'P 1'
#
loop_
_entity.id
_entity.type
_entity.pdbx_description
1 polymer ?
#
loop_
_entity_poly.entity_id
_entity_poly.type
_entity_poly.pdbx_seq_one_letter_code
_entity_poly.pdbx_strand_id
1 'polypeptide(L)'
;VPTEIVQTLSAFLNFCYLVRRNVIDEGVLHQIEDALARFHEGREVFKRTGIRVDGFSLPRQHALKHYPFLIQEFGAPNGLCSSITESAHIQAVKKPWRRSNHNQPLGQILLTNQ
;
A
#
# COMPACT_ATOMS: atom_id res chain seq x y z
N VAL A 1 -25.43 3.51 3.63
CA VAL A 1 -24.45 2.67 2.89
C VAL A 1 -24.81 1.21 3.12
N PRO A 2 -24.87 0.35 2.09
CA PRO A 2 -25.15 -1.08 2.26
C PRO A 2 -24.16 -1.75 3.22
N THR A 3 -24.66 -2.61 4.11
CA THR A 3 -23.86 -3.29 5.15
C THR A 3 -22.68 -4.06 4.56
N GLU A 4 -22.89 -4.74 3.44
CA GLU A 4 -21.87 -5.54 2.73
C GLU A 4 -20.70 -4.68 2.24
N ILE A 5 -20.96 -3.45 1.80
CA ILE A 5 -19.91 -2.51 1.39
C ILE A 5 -19.06 -2.12 2.60
N VAL A 6 -19.70 -1.84 3.74
CA VAL A 6 -19.00 -1.50 4.99
C VAL A 6 -18.16 -2.68 5.47
N GLN A 7 -18.70 -3.90 5.45
CA GLN A 7 -17.98 -5.12 5.80
C GLN A 7 -16.78 -5.38 4.88
N THR A 8 -16.93 -5.16 3.57
CA THR A 8 -15.84 -5.32 2.60
C THR A 8 -14.70 -4.34 2.88
N LEU A 9 -15.03 -3.06 3.12
CA LEU A 9 -14.03 -2.05 3.45
C LEU A 9 -13.38 -2.32 4.81
N SER A 10 -14.15 -2.80 5.78
CA SER A 10 -13.63 -3.22 7.09
C SER A 10 -12.64 -4.38 6.95
N ALA A 11 -12.96 -5.42 6.17
CA ALA A 11 -12.06 -6.54 5.90
C ALA A 11 -10.77 -6.08 5.19
N PHE A 12 -10.89 -5.20 4.19
CA PHE A 12 -9.74 -4.62 3.50
C PHE A 12 -8.84 -3.81 4.45
N LEU A 13 -9.42 -2.94 5.27
CA LEU A 13 -8.66 -2.15 6.24
C LEU A 13 -8.01 -3.05 7.29
N ASN A 14 -8.70 -4.07 7.77
CA ASN A 14 -8.14 -5.04 8.71
C ASN A 14 -6.92 -5.75 8.11
N PHE A 15 -7.02 -6.22 6.86
CA PHE A 15 -5.86 -6.75 6.12
C PHE A 15 -4.71 -5.73 6.09
N CYS A 16 -4.98 -4.48 5.70
CA CYS A 16 -3.96 -3.42 5.66
C CYS A 16 -3.29 -3.16 7.01
N TYR A 17 -4.03 -3.23 8.12
CA TYR A 17 -3.46 -3.04 9.45
C TYR A 17 -2.63 -4.25 9.89
N LEU A 18 -3.06 -5.47 9.59
CA LEU A 18 -2.34 -6.68 9.95
C LEU A 18 -0.99 -6.77 9.23
N VAL A 19 -0.95 -6.54 7.92
CA VAL A 19 0.30 -6.60 7.13
C VAL A 19 1.30 -5.49 7.48
N ARG A 20 0.87 -4.45 8.21
CA ARG A 20 1.74 -3.35 8.68
C ARG A 20 2.27 -3.55 10.10
N ARG A 21 2.00 -4.69 10.74
CA ARG A 21 2.53 -4.96 12.08
C ARG A 21 4.05 -5.11 12.03
N ASN A 22 4.72 -4.69 13.11
CA ASN A 22 6.17 -4.84 13.27
C ASN A 22 6.60 -6.31 13.39
N VAL A 23 5.74 -7.12 14.00
CA VAL A 23 5.96 -8.55 14.21
C VAL A 23 4.72 -9.27 13.68
N ILE A 24 4.96 -10.28 12.84
CA ILE A 24 3.94 -11.13 12.26
C ILE A 24 4.33 -12.57 12.61
N ASP A 25 3.64 -13.13 13.59
CA ASP A 25 3.70 -14.55 13.90
C ASP A 25 2.70 -15.34 13.05
N GLU A 26 2.71 -16.66 13.19
CA GLU A 26 1.80 -17.57 12.47
C GLU A 26 0.31 -17.27 12.74
N GLY A 27 -0.03 -16.83 13.95
CA GLY A 27 -1.40 -16.45 14.31
C GLY A 27 -1.85 -15.17 13.61
N VAL A 28 -0.96 -14.19 13.47
CA VAL A 28 -1.21 -12.98 12.68
C VAL A 28 -1.27 -13.31 11.19
N LEU A 29 -0.44 -14.24 10.71
CA LEU A 29 -0.46 -14.67 9.32
C LEU A 29 -1.82 -15.29 8.93
N HIS A 30 -2.37 -16.18 9.76
CA HIS A 30 -3.73 -16.69 9.57
C HIS A 30 -4.79 -15.57 9.56
N GLN A 31 -4.66 -14.57 10.46
CA GLN A 31 -5.57 -13.41 10.44
C GLN A 31 -5.48 -12.60 9.14
N ILE A 32 -4.28 -12.48 8.55
CA ILE A 32 -4.07 -11.79 7.26
C ILE A 32 -4.81 -12.55 6.15
N GLU A 33 -4.65 -13.87 6.09
CA GLU A 33 -5.32 -14.74 5.12
C GLU A 33 -6.83 -14.68 5.25
N ASP A 34 -7.36 -14.76 6.48
CA ASP A 34 -8.79 -14.64 6.77
C ASP A 34 -9.36 -13.26 6.38
N ALA A 35 -8.62 -12.19 6.66
CA ALA A 35 -9.04 -10.84 6.29
C ALA A 35 -9.05 -10.67 4.76
N LEU A 36 -8.08 -11.25 4.07
CA LEU A 36 -8.00 -11.25 2.61
C LEU A 36 -9.14 -12.06 1.98
N ALA A 37 -9.45 -13.23 2.53
CA ALA A 37 -10.57 -14.07 2.09
C ALA A 37 -11.90 -13.32 2.23
N ARG A 38 -12.16 -12.73 3.40
CA ARG A 38 -13.36 -11.90 3.65
C ARG A 38 -13.45 -10.69 2.71
N PHE A 39 -12.32 -10.06 2.39
CA PHE A 39 -12.31 -8.97 1.40
C PHE A 39 -12.65 -9.47 0.00
N HIS A 40 -12.09 -10.60 -0.43
CA HIS A 40 -12.36 -11.19 -1.74
C HIS A 40 -13.80 -11.67 -1.90
N GLU A 41 -14.42 -12.18 -0.85
CA GLU A 41 -15.84 -12.53 -0.81
C GLU A 41 -16.70 -11.25 -0.86
N GLY A 42 -16.43 -10.30 0.03
CA GLY A 42 -17.22 -9.08 0.15
C GLY A 42 -17.20 -8.20 -1.09
N ARG A 43 -16.05 -8.11 -1.79
CA ARG A 43 -15.93 -7.22 -2.97
C ARG A 43 -16.89 -7.55 -4.09
N GLU A 44 -17.43 -8.76 -4.17
CA GLU A 44 -18.43 -9.13 -5.17
C GLU A 44 -19.70 -8.25 -5.10
N VAL A 45 -19.97 -7.60 -3.97
CA VAL A 45 -21.02 -6.56 -3.87
C VAL A 45 -20.83 -5.47 -4.91
N PHE A 46 -19.58 -5.06 -5.20
CA PHE A 46 -19.30 -4.02 -6.19
C PHE A 46 -19.57 -4.48 -7.62
N LYS A 47 -19.50 -5.79 -7.91
CA LYS A 47 -19.97 -6.31 -9.20
C LYS A 47 -21.49 -6.27 -9.26
N ARG A 48 -22.17 -6.78 -8.22
CA ARG A 48 -23.63 -6.86 -8.14
C ARG A 48 -24.32 -5.49 -8.21
N THR A 49 -23.72 -4.46 -7.63
CA THR A 49 -24.25 -3.09 -7.70
C THR A 49 -23.87 -2.35 -8.98
N GLY A 50 -23.23 -3.01 -9.95
CA GLY A 50 -22.82 -2.41 -11.22
C GLY A 50 -21.63 -1.44 -11.14
N ILE A 51 -20.96 -1.35 -9.99
CA ILE A 51 -19.81 -0.44 -9.79
C ILE A 51 -18.55 -0.98 -10.50
N ARG A 52 -18.37 -2.32 -10.53
CA ARG A 52 -17.24 -3.01 -11.16
C ARG A 52 -17.69 -4.21 -11.98
N VAL A 53 -18.33 -3.94 -13.12
CA VAL A 53 -18.88 -4.97 -14.02
C VAL A 53 -17.79 -5.87 -14.60
N ASP A 54 -16.64 -5.29 -15.00
CA ASP A 54 -15.53 -6.03 -15.61
C ASP A 54 -14.66 -6.81 -14.60
N GLY A 55 -15.05 -6.81 -13.33
CA GLY A 55 -14.37 -7.49 -12.24
C GLY A 55 -13.17 -6.75 -11.66
N PHE A 56 -12.22 -7.52 -11.12
CA PHE A 56 -11.19 -7.05 -10.17
C PHE A 56 -9.75 -7.19 -10.67
N SER A 57 -9.51 -6.80 -11.93
CA SER A 57 -8.17 -6.77 -12.55
C SER A 57 -7.36 -5.54 -12.14
N LEU A 58 -7.40 -5.17 -10.85
CA LEU A 58 -6.67 -4.02 -10.32
C LEU A 58 -5.31 -4.49 -9.78
N PRO A 59 -4.17 -4.00 -10.32
CA PRO A 59 -2.84 -4.47 -9.92
C PRO A 59 -2.60 -4.43 -8.40
N ARG A 60 -3.10 -3.37 -7.73
CA ARG A 60 -2.97 -3.22 -6.27
C ARG A 60 -3.80 -4.25 -5.49
N GLN A 61 -4.98 -4.62 -5.98
CA GLN A 61 -5.78 -5.68 -5.34
C GLN A 61 -5.19 -7.06 -5.62
N HIS A 62 -4.67 -7.29 -6.83
CA HIS A 62 -3.97 -8.52 -7.16
C HIS A 62 -2.74 -8.73 -6.28
N ALA A 63 -1.99 -7.67 -5.98
CA ALA A 63 -0.80 -7.74 -5.14
C ALA A 63 -1.08 -8.27 -3.72
N LEU A 64 -2.30 -8.08 -3.20
CA LEU A 64 -2.66 -8.48 -1.83
C LEU A 64 -2.46 -9.99 -1.59
N LYS A 65 -2.72 -10.83 -2.60
CA LYS A 65 -2.58 -12.29 -2.51
C LYS A 65 -1.14 -12.76 -2.30
N HIS A 66 -0.17 -11.91 -2.62
CA HIS A 66 1.24 -12.25 -2.50
C HIS A 66 1.78 -11.92 -1.11
N TYR A 67 1.08 -11.13 -0.29
CA TYR A 67 1.55 -10.74 1.03
C TYR A 67 1.82 -11.94 1.96
N PRO A 68 0.92 -12.94 2.10
CA PRO A 68 1.19 -14.06 3.01
C PRO A 68 2.49 -14.79 2.68
N PHE A 69 2.67 -15.18 1.41
CA PHE A 69 3.89 -15.83 0.93
C PHE A 69 5.14 -14.94 1.12
N LEU A 70 5.06 -13.67 0.73
CA LEU A 70 6.20 -12.76 0.87
C LEU A 70 6.57 -12.48 2.33
N ILE A 71 5.59 -12.47 3.24
CA ILE A 71 5.84 -12.30 4.67
C ILE A 71 6.54 -13.53 5.25
N GLN A 72 6.18 -14.73 4.81
CA GLN A 72 6.88 -15.95 5.23
C GLN A 72 8.34 -15.97 4.76
N GLU A 73 8.59 -15.58 3.52
CA GLU A 73 9.93 -15.61 2.92
C GLU A 73 10.84 -14.45 3.38
N PHE A 74 10.28 -13.26 3.58
CA PHE A 74 11.07 -12.03 3.78
C PHE A 74 10.77 -11.29 5.09
N GLY A 75 9.85 -11.82 5.91
CA GLY A 75 9.42 -11.19 7.16
C GLY A 75 8.44 -10.04 6.95
N ALA A 76 8.21 -9.27 8.03
CA ALA A 76 7.26 -8.17 7.99
C ALA A 76 7.70 -7.09 6.97
N PRO A 77 6.79 -6.53 6.15
CA PRO A 77 7.13 -5.65 5.02
C PRO A 77 7.56 -4.23 5.45
N ASN A 78 7.89 -4.05 6.73
CA ASN A 78 8.35 -2.79 7.28
C ASN A 78 9.71 -2.43 6.65
N GLY A 79 9.83 -1.22 6.13
CA GLY A 79 11.08 -0.75 5.52
C GLY A 79 11.18 -0.92 4.00
N LEU A 80 10.25 -1.62 3.35
CA LEU A 80 10.22 -1.75 1.88
C LEU A 80 9.36 -0.68 1.20
N CYS A 81 8.86 0.29 1.95
CA CYS A 81 8.03 1.35 1.42
C CYS A 81 8.89 2.41 0.72
N SER A 82 8.45 2.86 -0.46
CA SER A 82 9.05 4.00 -1.16
C SER A 82 8.99 5.30 -0.37
N SER A 83 8.23 5.37 0.73
CA SER A 83 8.19 6.54 1.63
C SER A 83 9.57 6.87 2.22
N ILE A 84 10.43 5.87 2.46
CA ILE A 84 11.78 6.09 3.00
C ILE A 84 12.64 6.83 1.98
N THR A 85 12.73 6.30 0.76
CA THR A 85 13.52 6.92 -0.30
C THR A 85 12.89 8.23 -0.77
N GLU A 86 11.57 8.32 -0.79
CA GLU A 86 10.84 9.53 -1.13
C GLU A 86 11.04 10.64 -0.08
N SER A 87 11.13 10.32 1.21
CA SER A 87 11.44 11.30 2.27
C SER A 87 12.81 11.94 2.02
N ALA A 88 13.83 11.12 1.72
CA ALA A 88 15.15 11.61 1.35
C ALA A 88 15.12 12.44 0.04
N HIS A 89 14.40 11.96 -0.97
CA HIS A 89 14.23 12.64 -2.26
C HIS A 89 13.52 14.00 -2.12
N ILE A 90 12.56 14.13 -1.21
CA ILE A 90 11.91 15.41 -0.90
C ILE A 90 12.94 16.42 -0.39
N GLN A 91 13.78 16.02 0.56
CA GLN A 91 14.79 16.92 1.13
C GLN A 91 15.90 17.25 0.13
N ALA A 92 16.45 16.23 -0.53
CA ALA A 92 17.60 16.38 -1.40
C ALA A 92 17.25 16.96 -2.78
N VAL A 93 16.04 16.76 -3.29
CA VAL A 93 15.68 17.16 -4.66
C VAL A 93 14.48 18.08 -4.68
N LYS A 94 13.31 17.66 -4.16
CA LYS A 94 12.08 18.43 -4.39
C LYS A 94 12.11 19.81 -3.72
N LYS A 95 12.61 19.92 -2.50
CA LYS A 95 12.71 21.20 -1.78
C LYS A 95 13.75 22.13 -2.43
N PRO A 96 14.99 21.70 -2.71
CA PRO A 96 15.97 22.52 -3.43
C PRO A 96 15.51 22.91 -4.85
N TRP A 97 14.88 21.99 -5.58
CA TRP A 97 14.32 22.29 -6.90
C TRP A 97 13.31 23.43 -6.82
N ARG A 98 12.36 23.38 -5.88
CA ARG A 98 11.39 24.47 -5.64
C ARG A 98 12.03 25.82 -5.27
N ARG A 99 13.24 25.81 -4.73
CA ARG A 99 14.00 27.03 -4.35
C ARG A 99 14.91 27.54 -5.47
N SER A 100 15.18 26.71 -6.46
CA SER A 100 16.04 27.05 -7.60
C SER A 100 15.30 27.96 -8.60
N ASN A 101 16.06 28.57 -9.51
CA ASN A 101 15.50 29.35 -10.61
C ASN A 101 14.89 28.48 -11.75
N HIS A 102 14.87 27.15 -11.59
CA HIS A 102 14.41 26.16 -12.58
C HIS A 102 15.13 26.13 -13.93
N ASN A 103 16.18 26.94 -14.15
CA ASN A 103 17.00 26.92 -15.35
C ASN A 103 18.36 26.26 -15.07
N GLN A 104 18.57 25.06 -15.61
CA GLN A 104 19.73 24.21 -15.27
C GLN A 104 19.93 24.09 -13.74
N PRO A 105 18.90 23.64 -13.00
CA PRO A 105 18.83 23.79 -11.54
C PRO A 105 19.78 22.86 -10.77
N LEU A 106 20.41 21.88 -11.43
CA LEU A 106 21.23 20.86 -10.77
C LEU A 106 22.36 21.48 -9.92
N GLY A 107 23.05 22.49 -10.44
CA GLY A 107 24.11 23.18 -9.69
C GLY A 107 23.56 23.84 -8.40
N GLN A 108 22.40 24.49 -8.48
CA GLN A 108 21.76 25.12 -7.32
C GLN A 108 21.24 24.08 -6.32
N ILE A 109 20.70 22.96 -6.79
CA ILE A 109 20.25 21.84 -5.95
C ILE A 109 21.43 21.28 -5.16
N LEU A 110 22.56 21.00 -5.84
CA LEU A 110 23.76 20.46 -5.20
C LEU A 110 24.35 21.43 -4.17
N LEU A 111 24.42 22.73 -4.49
CA LEU A 111 24.89 23.76 -3.55
C LEU A 111 23.98 23.89 -2.31
N THR A 112 22.67 23.71 -2.47
CA THR A 112 21.70 23.78 -1.35
C THR A 112 21.81 22.59 -0.39
N ASN A 113 22.39 21.47 -0.85
CA ASN A 113 22.54 20.23 -0.08
C ASN A 113 23.94 20.05 0.55
N GLN A 114 24.86 21.01 0.38
CA GLN A 114 26.13 21.05 1.11
C GLN A 114 25.90 21.42 2.57
#